data_AF-K9Y1S1-F1
#
_entry.id   AF-K9Y1S1-F1
#
_cell.length_a   1.000
_cell.length_b   1.000
_cell.length_c   1.000
_cell.angle_alpha   90.00
_cell.angle_beta   90.00
_cell.angle_gamma   90.00
#
_symmetry.space_group_name_H-M   'P 1'
#
loop_
_entity.id
_entity.type
_entity.pdbx_description
1 polymer ?
#
loop_
_entity_poly.entity_id
_entity_poly.type
_entity_poly.pdbx_seq_one_letter_code
_entity_poly.pdbx_strand_id
1 'polypeptide(L)'
;MDSSSECIELLAEIAIANSPELVTLDEQIALIDKRLEVAGKRIEHTSKKRWTNYLSTDPLRIAANILGGGDVQRNNIAIADLEVKSAELEAYRANLHRRKAEVSSQLREQVLGLVLEYEAAVRQYSLVESQLANHQVQQQIMEIDYRFGNGSTSSYLALIQEEEKLNNQLVHNQSTQLEIVSKIGQITGYKFKNKENL
;
A
#
# COMPACT_ATOMS: atom_id res chain seq x y z
N MET A 1 17.57 2.42 -9.03
CA MET A 1 16.81 2.79 -7.83
C MET A 1 17.73 2.56 -6.65
N ASP A 2 17.77 3.47 -5.70
CA ASP A 2 18.52 3.28 -4.45
C ASP A 2 17.53 3.10 -3.28
N SER A 3 18.02 2.59 -2.15
CA SER A 3 17.27 2.46 -0.90
C SER A 3 17.26 3.75 -0.08
N SER A 4 17.43 4.90 -0.75
CA SER A 4 17.28 6.19 -0.09
C SER A 4 15.87 6.33 0.47
N SER A 5 15.75 6.98 1.63
CA SER A 5 14.45 7.24 2.25
C SER A 5 13.51 8.00 1.31
N GLU A 6 14.06 8.94 0.55
CA GLU A 6 13.34 9.77 -0.43
C GLU A 6 12.74 8.94 -1.57
N CYS A 7 13.50 7.98 -2.12
CA CYS A 7 13.03 7.06 -3.16
C CYS A 7 11.90 6.17 -2.65
N ILE A 8 12.06 5.61 -1.45
CA ILE A 8 11.07 4.71 -0.84
C ILE A 8 9.78 5.48 -0.53
N GLU A 9 9.88 6.68 0.05
CA GLU A 9 8.72 7.52 0.34
C GLU A 9 7.96 7.89 -0.94
N LEU A 10 8.66 8.34 -1.98
CA LEU A 10 8.05 8.68 -3.26
C LEU A 10 7.31 7.49 -3.88
N LEU A 11 7.95 6.32 -3.94
CA LEU A 11 7.33 5.12 -4.50
C LEU A 11 6.14 4.66 -3.67
N ALA A 12 6.22 4.79 -2.35
CA ALA A 12 5.11 4.45 -1.46
C ALA A 12 3.94 5.40 -1.63
N GLU A 13 4.17 6.70 -1.79
CA GLU A 13 3.10 7.67 -2.08
C GLU A 13 2.41 7.37 -3.41
N ILE A 14 3.18 7.05 -4.45
CA ILE A 14 2.63 6.66 -5.75
C ILE A 14 1.82 5.36 -5.64
N ALA A 15 2.33 4.36 -4.91
CA ALA A 15 1.62 3.10 -4.65
C ALA A 15 0.28 3.33 -3.92
N ILE A 16 0.29 4.17 -2.88
CA ILE A 16 -0.92 4.54 -2.12
C ILE A 16 -1.92 5.25 -3.03
N ALA A 17 -1.47 6.20 -3.85
CA ALA A 17 -2.32 6.97 -4.75
C ALA A 17 -2.99 6.11 -5.83
N ASN A 18 -2.31 5.06 -6.28
CA ASN A 18 -2.81 4.16 -7.33
C ASN A 18 -3.58 2.94 -6.81
N SER A 19 -3.70 2.77 -5.48
CA SER A 19 -4.40 1.64 -4.91
C SER A 19 -5.92 1.74 -5.09
N PRO A 20 -6.57 0.80 -5.80
CA PRO A 20 -8.02 0.82 -5.98
C PRO A 20 -8.75 0.61 -4.64
N GLU A 21 -8.21 -0.21 -3.73
CA GLU A 21 -8.80 -0.42 -2.41
C GLU A 21 -8.88 0.90 -1.62
N LEU A 22 -7.79 1.68 -1.61
CA LEU A 22 -7.76 2.97 -0.92
C LEU A 22 -8.73 3.99 -1.53
N VAL A 23 -8.86 4.01 -2.86
CA VAL A 23 -9.88 4.84 -3.55
C VAL A 23 -11.29 4.44 -3.10
N THR A 24 -11.62 3.15 -3.05
CA THR A 24 -12.95 2.71 -2.60
C THR A 24 -13.22 3.04 -1.13
N LEU A 25 -12.20 2.96 -0.27
CA LEU A 25 -12.34 3.36 1.13
C LEU A 25 -12.61 4.86 1.27
N ASP A 26 -11.92 5.68 0.49
CA ASP A 26 -12.13 7.14 0.47
C ASP A 26 -13.54 7.51 -0.01
N GLU A 27 -14.05 6.84 -1.05
CA GLU A 27 -15.43 7.02 -1.50
C GLU A 27 -16.44 6.65 -0.41
N GLN A 28 -16.23 5.53 0.29
CA GLN A 28 -17.10 5.11 1.39
C GLN A 28 -17.09 6.11 2.55
N ILE A 29 -15.90 6.60 2.94
CA ILE A 29 -15.75 7.62 3.98
C ILE A 29 -16.48 8.90 3.57
N ALA A 30 -16.32 9.37 2.33
CA ALA A 30 -17.00 10.56 1.84
C ALA A 30 -18.54 10.41 1.84
N LEU A 31 -19.05 9.24 1.50
CA LEU A 31 -20.49 8.94 1.57
C LEU A 31 -21.01 8.97 3.01
N ILE A 32 -20.25 8.44 3.97
CA ILE A 32 -20.63 8.46 5.39
C ILE A 32 -20.58 9.89 5.93
N ASP A 33 -19.55 10.68 5.57
CA ASP A 33 -19.42 12.08 5.98
C ASP A 33 -20.65 12.88 5.54
N LYS A 34 -21.12 12.67 4.30
CA LYS A 34 -22.36 13.26 3.81
C LYS A 34 -23.60 12.80 4.59
N ARG A 35 -23.67 11.53 4.98
CA ARG A 35 -24.79 11.00 5.78
C ARG A 35 -24.80 11.58 7.19
N LEU A 36 -23.63 11.70 7.83
CA LEU A 36 -23.47 12.32 9.14
C LEU A 36 -23.86 13.80 9.11
N GLU A 37 -23.47 14.55 8.07
CA GLU A 37 -23.88 15.95 7.90
C GLU A 37 -25.40 16.08 7.80
N VAL A 38 -26.05 15.22 7.00
CA VAL A 38 -27.51 15.21 6.87
C VAL A 38 -28.19 14.80 8.18
N ALA A 39 -27.66 13.82 8.90
CA ALA A 39 -28.17 13.40 10.20
C ALA A 39 -28.09 14.53 11.23
N GLY A 40 -26.95 15.22 11.32
CA GLY A 40 -26.76 16.39 12.18
C GLY A 40 -27.77 17.51 11.87
N LYS A 41 -27.96 17.86 10.59
CA LYS A 41 -28.97 18.83 10.16
C LYS A 41 -30.40 18.43 10.55
N ARG A 42 -30.73 17.13 10.45
CA ARG A 42 -32.05 16.61 10.85
C ARG A 42 -32.27 16.66 12.36
N ILE A 43 -31.26 16.28 13.14
CA ILE A 43 -31.30 16.36 14.62
C ILE A 43 -31.50 17.83 15.03
N GLU A 44 -30.71 18.75 14.48
CA GLU A 44 -30.81 20.18 14.78
C GLU A 44 -32.19 20.75 14.43
N HIS A 45 -32.70 20.46 13.23
CA HIS A 45 -34.02 20.94 12.79
C HIS A 45 -35.15 20.39 13.67
N THR A 46 -35.10 19.11 14.03
CA THR A 46 -36.10 18.48 14.89
C THR A 46 -36.03 19.04 16.30
N SER A 47 -34.81 19.27 16.82
CA SER A 47 -34.57 19.89 18.11
C SER A 47 -35.12 21.32 18.17
N LYS A 48 -34.87 22.14 17.13
CA LYS A 48 -35.41 23.50 17.00
C LYS A 48 -36.94 23.56 16.92
N LYS A 49 -37.62 22.49 16.49
CA LYS A 49 -39.09 22.40 16.48
C LYS A 49 -39.67 21.80 17.75
N ARG A 50 -38.86 21.44 18.76
CA ARG A 50 -39.37 20.89 20.02
C ARG A 50 -40.27 21.89 20.75
N TRP A 51 -39.88 23.16 20.82
CA TRP A 51 -40.64 24.20 21.55
C TRP A 51 -42.02 24.45 20.95
N THR A 52 -42.19 24.36 19.62
CA THR A 52 -43.50 24.57 18.97
C THR A 52 -44.52 23.50 19.32
N ASN A 53 -44.09 22.30 19.71
CA ASN A 53 -45.03 21.23 20.12
C ASN A 53 -45.71 21.53 21.46
N TYR A 54 -45.16 22.44 22.26
CA TYR A 54 -45.78 22.91 23.51
C TYR A 54 -46.80 24.04 23.26
N LEU A 55 -46.76 24.69 22.09
CA LEU A 55 -47.67 25.75 21.68
C LEU A 55 -48.77 25.18 20.78
N SER A 56 -49.70 24.43 21.36
CA SER A 56 -50.90 23.93 20.67
C SER A 56 -52.13 24.72 21.13
N THR A 57 -53.04 25.06 20.21
CA THR A 57 -54.36 25.63 20.54
C THR A 57 -55.44 24.56 20.77
N ASP A 58 -55.10 23.28 20.59
CA ASP A 58 -55.99 22.13 20.81
C ASP A 58 -55.84 21.58 22.25
N PRO A 59 -56.90 21.63 23.08
CA PRO A 59 -56.89 21.18 24.47
C PRO A 59 -56.53 19.71 24.67
N LEU A 60 -56.94 18.82 23.75
CA LEU A 60 -56.66 17.38 23.85
C LEU A 60 -55.16 17.10 23.64
N ARG A 61 -54.51 17.86 22.76
CA ARG A 61 -53.06 17.75 22.51
C ARG A 61 -52.23 18.31 23.65
N ILE A 62 -52.68 19.39 24.29
CA ILE A 62 -52.03 19.92 25.50
C ILE A 62 -52.06 18.88 26.62
N ALA A 63 -53.22 18.27 26.88
CA ALA A 63 -53.36 17.23 27.90
C ALA A 63 -52.47 16.00 27.59
N ALA A 64 -52.43 15.56 26.34
CA ALA A 64 -51.55 14.47 25.91
C ALA A 64 -50.05 14.79 26.05
N ASN A 65 -49.62 16.02 25.75
CA ASN A 65 -48.23 16.46 25.90
C ASN A 65 -47.80 16.54 27.38
N ILE A 66 -48.68 16.98 28.29
CA ILE A 66 -48.41 17.09 29.74
C ILE A 66 -48.34 15.70 30.38
N LEU A 67 -49.23 14.78 30.00
CA LEU A 67 -49.26 13.40 30.49
C LEU A 67 -48.20 12.51 29.82
N GLY A 68 -47.30 13.10 29.03
CA GLY A 68 -46.14 12.42 28.45
C GLY A 68 -46.43 11.58 27.20
N GLY A 69 -47.67 11.50 26.72
CA GLY A 69 -48.08 10.66 25.57
C GLY A 69 -48.20 11.39 24.22
N GLY A 70 -47.83 12.66 24.14
CA GLY A 70 -48.03 13.51 22.95
C GLY A 70 -46.83 13.63 21.99
N ASP A 71 -46.90 14.60 21.07
CA ASP A 71 -45.93 14.84 19.98
C ASP A 71 -44.49 15.08 20.48
N VAL A 72 -44.35 15.59 21.71
CA VAL A 72 -43.06 15.82 22.38
C VAL A 72 -42.29 14.51 22.58
N GLN A 73 -42.95 13.45 23.06
CA GLN A 73 -42.30 12.16 23.32
C GLN A 73 -41.87 11.49 22.01
N ARG A 74 -42.72 11.55 20.98
CA ARG A 74 -42.41 11.01 19.64
C ARG A 74 -41.17 11.68 19.02
N ASN A 75 -41.08 13.01 19.13
CA ASN A 75 -39.92 13.76 18.62
C ASN A 75 -38.64 13.47 19.40
N ASN A 76 -38.72 13.23 20.70
CA ASN A 76 -37.56 12.84 21.51
C ASN A 76 -37.03 11.45 21.11
N ILE A 77 -37.93 10.47 20.89
CA ILE A 77 -37.56 9.14 20.40
C ILE A 77 -36.94 9.24 19.00
N ALA A 78 -37.52 10.04 18.11
CA ALA A 78 -36.98 10.23 16.76
C ALA A 78 -35.58 10.86 16.76
N ILE A 79 -35.32 11.81 17.66
CA ILE A 79 -33.98 12.41 17.81
C ILE A 79 -33.01 11.38 18.38
N ALA A 80 -33.38 10.63 19.42
CA ALA A 80 -32.53 9.60 20.01
C ALA A 80 -32.17 8.51 18.99
N ASP A 81 -33.12 8.07 18.14
CA ASP A 81 -32.86 7.13 17.05
C ASP A 81 -31.87 7.69 16.02
N LEU A 82 -32.01 8.97 15.65
CA LEU A 82 -31.05 9.63 14.76
C LEU A 82 -29.67 9.77 15.39
N GLU A 83 -29.59 10.07 16.69
CA GLU A 83 -28.34 10.17 17.45
C GLU A 83 -27.61 8.82 17.52
N VAL A 84 -28.34 7.73 17.81
CA VAL A 84 -27.80 6.36 17.80
C VAL A 84 -27.27 6.02 16.40
N LYS A 85 -28.05 6.28 15.35
CA LYS A 85 -27.61 6.05 13.97
C LYS A 85 -26.39 6.88 13.58
N SER A 86 -26.29 8.13 14.03
CA SER A 86 -25.07 8.93 13.81
C SER A 86 -23.87 8.33 14.53
N ALA A 87 -24.03 7.87 15.77
CA ALA A 87 -22.94 7.24 16.51
C ALA A 87 -22.48 5.93 15.86
N GLU A 88 -23.40 5.12 15.34
CA GLU A 88 -23.08 3.92 14.55
C GLU A 88 -22.30 4.27 13.27
N LEU A 89 -22.73 5.31 12.55
CA LEU A 89 -22.03 5.78 11.35
C LEU A 89 -20.64 6.33 11.67
N GLU A 90 -20.47 7.04 12.78
CA GLU A 90 -19.15 7.51 13.26
C GLU A 90 -18.23 6.35 13.61
N ALA A 91 -18.75 5.33 14.31
CA ALA A 91 -17.98 4.12 14.61
C ALA A 91 -17.55 3.38 13.33
N TYR A 92 -18.45 3.26 12.36
CA TYR A 92 -18.15 2.66 11.06
C TYR A 92 -17.10 3.48 10.29
N ARG A 93 -17.24 4.80 10.25
CA ARG A 93 -16.24 5.72 9.67
C ARG A 93 -14.86 5.54 10.31
N ALA A 94 -14.81 5.45 11.63
CA ALA A 94 -13.56 5.24 12.36
C ALA A 94 -12.89 3.90 11.97
N ASN A 95 -13.67 2.84 11.79
CA ASN A 95 -13.15 1.57 11.30
C ASN A 95 -12.60 1.65 9.87
N LEU A 96 -13.26 2.40 8.98
CA LEU A 96 -12.75 2.64 7.63
C LEU A 96 -11.43 3.42 7.63
N HIS A 97 -11.31 4.46 8.47
CA HIS A 97 -10.03 5.18 8.63
C HIS A 97 -8.90 4.28 9.15
N ARG A 98 -9.21 3.40 10.12
CA ARG A 98 -8.23 2.39 10.58
C ARG A 98 -7.81 1.46 9.45
N ARG A 99 -8.76 0.95 8.68
CA ARG A 99 -8.48 0.07 7.54
C ARG A 99 -7.66 0.78 6.48
N LYS A 100 -7.98 2.04 6.17
CA LYS A 100 -7.20 2.87 5.24
C LYS A 100 -5.75 3.02 5.70
N ALA A 101 -5.54 3.30 6.99
CA ALA A 101 -4.20 3.42 7.57
C ALA A 101 -3.43 2.08 7.52
N GLU A 102 -4.10 0.96 7.82
CA GLU A 102 -3.53 -0.38 7.73
C GLU A 102 -3.06 -0.70 6.30
N VAL A 103 -3.93 -0.53 5.30
CA VAL A 103 -3.61 -0.79 3.89
C VAL A 103 -2.47 0.13 3.41
N SER A 104 -2.49 1.41 3.80
CA SER A 104 -1.41 2.35 3.48
C SER A 104 -0.08 1.93 4.11
N SER A 105 -0.10 1.40 5.34
CA SER A 105 1.09 0.87 6.00
C SER A 105 1.61 -0.38 5.32
N GLN A 106 0.73 -1.30 4.93
CA GLN A 106 1.09 -2.51 4.20
C GLN A 106 1.72 -2.19 2.84
N LEU A 107 1.19 -1.21 2.11
CA LEU A 107 1.78 -0.76 0.84
C LEU A 107 3.18 -0.15 1.04
N ARG A 108 3.37 0.66 2.09
CA ARG A 108 4.70 1.20 2.44
C ARG A 108 5.71 0.09 2.73
N GLU A 109 5.30 -0.90 3.52
CA GLU A 109 6.16 -2.05 3.87
C GLU A 109 6.50 -2.89 2.64
N GLN A 110 5.52 -3.15 1.76
CA GLN A 110 5.75 -3.87 0.50
C GLN A 110 6.73 -3.13 -0.42
N VAL A 111 6.56 -1.81 -0.58
CA VAL A 111 7.48 -0.99 -1.39
C VAL A 111 8.88 -1.01 -0.80
N LEU A 112 9.02 -0.83 0.52
CA LEU A 112 10.31 -0.94 1.21
C LEU A 112 10.97 -2.29 0.97
N GLY A 113 10.23 -3.39 1.17
CA GLY A 113 10.72 -4.74 0.95
C GLY A 113 11.24 -4.95 -0.48
N LEU A 114 10.45 -4.57 -1.48
CA LEU A 114 10.84 -4.69 -2.89
C LEU A 114 12.07 -3.85 -3.24
N VAL A 115 12.19 -2.62 -2.72
CA VAL A 115 13.37 -1.77 -2.97
C VAL A 115 14.62 -2.38 -2.34
N LEU A 116 14.52 -2.93 -1.13
CA LEU A 116 15.63 -3.62 -0.46
C LEU A 116 16.02 -4.91 -1.19
N GLU A 117 15.06 -5.69 -1.66
CA GLU A 117 15.31 -6.87 -2.49
C GLU A 117 16.01 -6.51 -3.80
N TYR A 118 15.59 -5.41 -4.44
CA TYR A 118 16.24 -4.91 -5.65
C TYR A 118 17.69 -4.53 -5.38
N GLU A 119 17.96 -3.78 -4.30
CA GLU A 119 19.31 -3.39 -3.95
C GLU A 119 20.19 -4.62 -3.63
N ALA A 120 19.65 -5.61 -2.91
CA ALA A 120 20.35 -6.85 -2.64
C ALA A 120 20.71 -7.59 -3.94
N ALA A 121 19.77 -7.67 -4.91
CA ALA A 121 20.01 -8.27 -6.21
C ALA A 121 21.05 -7.51 -7.05
N VAL A 122 21.09 -6.17 -6.96
CA VAL A 122 22.14 -5.35 -7.59
C VAL A 122 23.51 -5.60 -6.97
N ARG A 123 23.59 -5.66 -5.63
CA ARG A 123 24.85 -5.96 -4.92
C ARG A 123 25.35 -7.37 -5.26
N GLN A 124 24.45 -8.36 -5.34
CA GLN A 124 24.80 -9.72 -5.71
C GLN A 124 25.29 -9.81 -7.17
N TYR A 125 24.64 -9.10 -8.09
CA TYR A 125 25.11 -9.01 -9.48
C TYR A 125 26.54 -8.45 -9.55
N SER A 126 26.81 -7.32 -8.88
CA SER A 126 28.14 -6.70 -8.88
C SER A 126 29.22 -7.60 -8.26
N LEU A 127 28.87 -8.36 -7.21
CA LEU A 127 29.77 -9.34 -6.60
C LEU A 127 30.15 -10.44 -7.60
N VAL A 128 29.15 -11.06 -8.25
CA VAL A 128 29.38 -12.14 -9.22
C VAL A 128 30.13 -11.62 -10.44
N GLU A 129 29.86 -10.39 -10.88
CA GLU A 129 30.56 -9.74 -11.98
C GLU A 129 32.06 -9.58 -11.66
N SER A 130 32.38 -9.11 -10.45
CA SER A 130 33.77 -9.04 -10.01
C SER A 130 34.44 -10.41 -9.90
N GLN A 131 33.70 -11.45 -9.46
CA GLN A 131 34.21 -12.81 -9.39
C GLN A 131 34.52 -13.35 -10.79
N LEU A 132 33.62 -13.14 -11.75
CA LEU A 132 33.80 -13.54 -13.14
C LEU A 132 35.02 -12.84 -13.76
N ALA A 133 35.18 -11.53 -13.55
CA ALA A 133 36.34 -10.79 -14.06
C ALA A 133 37.67 -11.33 -13.50
N ASN A 134 37.72 -11.65 -12.21
CA ASN A 134 38.90 -12.26 -11.59
C ASN A 134 39.16 -13.68 -12.13
N HIS A 135 38.09 -14.45 -12.31
CA HIS A 135 38.15 -15.82 -12.84
C HIS A 135 38.69 -15.87 -14.27
N GLN A 136 38.29 -14.92 -15.12
CA GLN A 136 38.79 -14.79 -16.48
C GLN A 136 40.31 -14.54 -16.52
N VAL A 137 40.86 -13.77 -15.58
CA VAL A 137 42.31 -13.58 -15.45
C VAL A 137 42.99 -14.88 -15.02
N GLN A 138 42.41 -15.62 -14.06
CA GLN A 138 42.93 -16.93 -13.65
C GLN A 138 42.91 -17.94 -14.79
N GLN A 139 41.90 -17.89 -15.64
CA GLN A 139 41.77 -18.73 -16.83
C GLN A 139 42.84 -18.47 -17.87
N GLN A 140 43.21 -17.21 -18.11
CA GLN A 140 44.33 -16.89 -18.99
C GLN A 140 45.65 -17.46 -18.48
N ILE A 141 45.91 -17.35 -17.17
CA ILE A 141 47.13 -17.91 -16.55
C ILE A 141 47.14 -19.44 -16.66
N MET A 142 46.03 -20.09 -16.32
CA MET A 142 45.91 -21.55 -16.39
C MET A 142 46.03 -22.07 -17.83
N GLU A 143 45.49 -21.35 -18.81
CA GLU A 143 45.62 -21.71 -20.22
C GLU A 143 47.08 -21.67 -20.67
N ILE A 144 47.84 -20.66 -20.23
CA ILE A 144 49.28 -20.56 -20.49
C ILE A 144 49.99 -21.78 -19.89
N ASP A 145 49.77 -22.09 -18.61
CA ASP A 145 50.40 -23.23 -17.92
C ASP A 145 50.03 -24.58 -18.57
N TYR A 146 48.77 -24.74 -18.98
CA TYR A 146 48.29 -25.93 -19.68
C TYR A 146 49.01 -26.13 -21.02
N ARG A 147 49.18 -25.05 -21.82
CA ARG A 147 49.90 -25.09 -23.10
C ARG A 147 51.38 -25.44 -22.94
N PHE A 148 51.99 -25.07 -21.81
CA PHE A 148 53.36 -25.45 -21.47
C PHE A 148 53.49 -26.85 -20.85
N GLY A 149 52.38 -27.58 -20.70
CA GLY A 149 52.38 -28.94 -20.15
C GLY A 149 52.47 -29.01 -18.62
N ASN A 150 52.37 -27.87 -17.93
CA ASN A 150 52.45 -27.78 -16.47
C ASN A 150 51.08 -27.98 -15.78
N GLY A 151 50.00 -28.11 -16.55
CA GLY A 151 48.62 -28.26 -16.04
C GLY A 151 47.95 -29.57 -16.46
N SER A 152 46.82 -29.89 -15.83
CA SER A 152 45.98 -31.03 -16.20
C SER A 152 44.71 -30.57 -16.92
N THR A 153 44.22 -31.39 -17.86
CA THR A 153 42.96 -31.14 -18.56
C THR A 153 41.78 -31.06 -17.58
N SER A 154 41.80 -31.84 -16.50
CA SER A 154 40.73 -31.81 -15.49
C SER A 154 40.65 -30.46 -14.77
N SER A 155 41.79 -29.87 -14.41
CA SER A 155 41.82 -28.56 -13.76
C SER A 155 41.41 -27.44 -14.73
N TYR A 156 41.77 -27.55 -16.01
CA TYR A 156 41.31 -26.62 -17.04
C TYR A 156 39.79 -26.70 -17.27
N LEU A 157 39.23 -27.91 -17.37
CA LEU A 157 37.78 -28.11 -17.52
C LEU A 157 36.99 -27.62 -16.30
N ALA A 158 37.49 -27.84 -15.08
CA ALA A 158 36.87 -27.34 -13.86
C ALA A 158 36.78 -25.80 -13.86
N LEU A 159 37.78 -25.13 -14.43
CA LEU A 159 37.80 -23.69 -14.56
C LEU A 159 36.72 -23.17 -15.53
N ILE A 160 36.54 -23.83 -16.68
CA ILE A 160 35.47 -23.51 -17.63
C ILE A 160 34.09 -23.72 -16.98
N GLN A 161 33.91 -24.81 -16.22
CA GLN A 161 32.64 -25.09 -15.53
C GLN A 161 32.28 -24.02 -14.49
N GLU A 162 33.26 -23.51 -13.75
CA GLU A 162 33.01 -22.43 -12.79
C GLU A 162 32.68 -21.11 -13.52
N GLU A 163 33.28 -20.83 -14.68
CA GLU A 163 32.92 -19.67 -15.51
C GLU A 163 31.45 -19.73 -15.95
N GLU A 164 31.00 -20.89 -16.44
CA GLU A 164 29.60 -21.10 -16.85
C GLU A 164 28.64 -20.90 -15.67
N LYS A 165 29.00 -21.41 -14.48
CA LYS A 165 28.21 -21.23 -13.26
C LYS A 165 28.11 -19.75 -12.85
N LEU A 166 29.21 -19.00 -12.90
CA LEU A 166 29.20 -17.56 -12.60
C LEU A 166 28.34 -16.78 -13.61
N ASN A 167 28.43 -17.11 -14.90
CA ASN A 167 27.58 -16.52 -15.93
C ASN A 167 26.08 -16.82 -15.69
N ASN A 168 25.74 -18.05 -15.35
CA ASN A 168 24.37 -18.43 -15.00
C ASN A 168 23.85 -17.64 -13.78
N GLN A 169 24.71 -17.40 -12.79
CA GLN A 169 24.37 -16.57 -11.64
C GLN A 169 24.14 -15.10 -12.02
N LEU A 170 24.95 -14.53 -12.93
CA LEU A 170 24.72 -13.17 -13.43
C LEU A 170 23.36 -13.03 -14.12
N VAL A 171 23.05 -13.94 -15.04
CA VAL A 171 21.77 -13.94 -15.75
C VAL A 171 20.61 -14.09 -14.77
N HIS A 172 20.73 -14.98 -13.79
CA HIS A 172 19.72 -15.14 -12.75
C HIS A 172 19.52 -13.85 -11.94
N ASN A 173 20.59 -13.23 -11.45
CA ASN A 173 20.50 -11.98 -10.69
C ASN A 173 19.90 -10.84 -11.50
N GLN A 174 20.25 -10.74 -12.79
CA GLN A 174 19.67 -9.75 -13.71
C GLN A 174 18.16 -10.00 -13.92
N SER A 175 17.76 -11.25 -14.10
CA SER A 175 16.33 -11.62 -14.19
C SER A 175 15.58 -11.25 -12.92
N THR A 176 16.16 -11.51 -11.74
CA THR A 176 15.59 -11.13 -10.45
C THR A 176 15.40 -9.62 -10.32
N GLN A 177 16.39 -8.82 -10.75
CA GLN A 177 16.26 -7.36 -10.78
C GLN A 177 15.07 -6.91 -11.64
N LEU A 178 14.92 -7.48 -12.85
CA LEU A 178 13.82 -7.17 -13.76
C LEU A 178 12.45 -7.57 -13.18
N GLU A 179 12.38 -8.73 -12.52
CA GLU A 179 11.16 -9.19 -11.84
C GLU A 179 10.74 -8.21 -10.73
N ILE A 180 11.69 -7.76 -9.90
CA ILE A 180 11.40 -6.83 -8.82
C ILE A 180 10.97 -5.46 -9.37
N VAL A 181 11.64 -4.94 -10.40
CA VAL A 181 11.22 -3.70 -11.06
C VAL A 181 9.80 -3.81 -11.62
N SER A 182 9.45 -4.96 -12.19
CA SER A 182 8.08 -5.25 -12.66
C SER A 182 7.07 -5.24 -11.51
N LYS A 183 7.37 -5.90 -10.38
CA LYS A 183 6.52 -5.91 -9.18
C LYS A 183 6.31 -4.48 -8.63
N ILE A 184 7.37 -3.68 -8.54
CA ILE A 184 7.25 -2.28 -8.13
C ILE A 184 6.38 -1.52 -9.12
N GLY A 185 6.57 -1.73 -10.43
CA GLY A 185 5.76 -1.12 -11.48
C GLY A 185 4.27 -1.48 -11.41
N GLN A 186 3.94 -2.71 -11.00
CA GLN A 186 2.54 -3.14 -10.81
C GLN A 186 1.86 -2.41 -9.64
N ILE A 187 2.55 -2.28 -8.51
CA ILE A 187 2.00 -1.65 -7.30
C ILE A 187 1.94 -0.13 -7.46
N THR A 188 2.94 0.46 -8.11
CA THR A 188 3.03 1.91 -8.32
C THR A 188 2.34 2.38 -9.60
N GLY A 189 1.93 1.49 -10.51
CA GLY A 189 1.47 1.87 -11.84
C GLY A 189 2.53 2.57 -12.71
N TYR A 190 3.78 2.68 -12.22
CA TYR A 190 4.86 3.38 -12.89
C TYR A 190 5.56 2.44 -13.89
N LYS A 191 5.67 2.87 -15.15
CA LYS A 191 6.49 2.17 -16.15
C LYS A 191 7.93 2.65 -16.07
N PHE A 192 8.78 1.86 -15.43
CA PHE A 192 10.22 2.08 -15.49
C PHE A 192 10.69 1.91 -16.95
N LYS A 193 11.27 2.96 -17.54
CA LYS A 193 12.00 2.81 -18.81
C LYS A 193 13.25 1.97 -18.52
N ASN A 194 13.35 0.79 -19.12
CA ASN A 194 14.60 0.04 -19.15
C ASN A 194 15.68 0.94 -19.73
N LYS A 195 16.75 1.20 -18.96
CA LYS A 195 18.02 1.67 -19.53
C LYS A 195 18.69 0.48 -20.21
N GLU A 196 18.08 0.02 -21.30
CA GLU A 196 18.79 -0.73 -22.34
C GLU A 196 18.97 0.27 -23.49
N ASN A 197 20.20 0.78 -23.62
CA ASN A 197 20.79 1.59 -24.70
C ASN A 197 21.56 2.80 -24.14
N LEU A 198 22.81 2.55 -23.76
CA LEU A 198 23.97 3.39 -24.05
C LEU A 198 25.24 2.56 -23.84
#